data_AF-G4ZK64-F1
#
_entry.id   AF-G4ZK64-F1
#
_cell.length_a   1.000
_cell.length_b   1.000
_cell.length_c   1.000
_cell.angle_alpha   90.00
_cell.angle_beta   90.00
_cell.angle_gamma   90.00
#
_symmetry.space_group_name_H-M   'P 1'
#
loop_
_entity.id
_entity.type
_entity.pdbx_description
1 polymer ?
#
loop_
_entity_poly.entity_id
_entity_poly.type
_entity_poly.pdbx_seq_one_letter_code
_entity_poly.pdbx_strand_id
1 'polypeptide(L)'
;MPKQRMEGERETKRVKLVHTAAINAINAPMQRRLRKMSEEFQPSSFSFLVQARLLCVGLAVVYRVSLSLTITSTCMAATGATTTSSSSSNGGHTTQSAWVIAMSQTKFRGFYAQVAAILHHPTVAQHLAPTNIQQQQHDEGQEIVVEWKPFEVFLRILAEVFHRYEHLQYAAFSIHADAATMNIGKVELEGFLSECWRALEVIVPALVVEPYLPAPLGREVLYIYLLMRDFLSLPESVLDANCTYANAILSLEDVEDLLPTHSEHSCSICLEPLVSGEMKGLEIPESTSSSGTPDASSGNFSVRLPCAHVYHENCIMSWLRHNPSCPECRAPVGTGQ
;
A
#
# COMPACT_ATOMS: atom_id res chain seq x y z
N MET A 1 24.15 21.28 -4.67
CA MET A 1 24.63 19.91 -4.37
C MET A 1 24.74 19.55 -2.87
N PRO A 2 24.92 20.48 -1.90
CA PRO A 2 24.96 20.09 -0.48
C PRO A 2 23.58 20.05 0.23
N LYS A 3 22.54 20.69 -0.32
CA LYS A 3 21.19 20.74 0.29
C LYS A 3 20.41 19.41 0.18
N GLN A 4 20.42 18.77 -0.99
CA GLN A 4 19.75 17.47 -1.21
C GLN A 4 20.34 16.32 -0.37
N ARG A 5 21.65 16.35 -0.10
CA ARG A 5 22.32 15.30 0.70
C ARG A 5 21.95 15.38 2.19
N MET A 6 21.79 16.58 2.72
CA MET A 6 21.36 16.82 4.10
C MET A 6 19.87 16.53 4.31
N GLU A 7 19.05 16.74 3.28
CA GLU A 7 17.62 16.39 3.29
C GLU A 7 17.42 14.87 3.23
N GLY A 8 18.19 14.18 2.37
CA GLY A 8 18.26 12.71 2.34
C GLY A 8 18.66 12.08 3.68
N GLU A 9 19.73 12.56 4.34
CA GLU A 9 20.15 12.05 5.66
C GLU A 9 19.18 12.35 6.81
N ARG A 10 18.35 13.40 6.67
CA ARG A 10 17.31 13.76 7.65
C ARG A 10 16.03 12.95 7.43
N GLU A 11 15.75 12.59 6.18
CA GLU A 11 14.62 11.74 5.79
C GLU A 11 14.87 10.27 6.16
N THR A 12 16.10 9.77 5.98
CA THR A 12 16.52 8.44 6.46
C THR A 12 16.49 8.33 7.99
N LYS A 13 16.35 9.45 8.70
CA LYS A 13 16.13 9.49 10.15
C LYS A 13 14.65 9.60 10.53
N ARG A 14 13.76 10.02 9.62
CA ARG A 14 12.31 10.21 9.84
C ARG A 14 11.48 9.03 9.38
N VAL A 15 11.77 8.48 8.20
CA VAL A 15 11.67 7.03 8.06
C VAL A 15 12.70 6.53 9.07
N LYS A 16 12.28 5.88 10.16
CA LYS A 16 13.21 5.18 11.04
C LYS A 16 13.85 4.07 10.19
N LEU A 17 14.78 4.40 9.27
CA LEU A 17 15.78 3.48 8.73
C LEU A 17 16.75 3.25 9.89
N VAL A 18 16.22 2.57 10.88
CA VAL A 18 16.97 1.92 11.92
C VAL A 18 17.66 0.81 11.17
N HIS A 19 18.84 1.12 10.60
CA HIS A 19 19.87 0.15 10.24
C HIS A 19 20.42 -0.51 11.51
N THR A 20 19.53 -0.93 12.42
CA THR A 20 19.91 -1.75 13.55
C THR A 20 19.80 -3.18 13.06
N ALA A 21 20.98 -3.74 12.87
CA ALA A 21 21.20 -5.14 12.65
C ALA A 21 20.21 -6.01 13.44
N ALA A 22 19.66 -7.01 12.76
CA ALA A 22 19.04 -8.21 13.33
C ALA A 22 17.75 -8.02 14.16
N ILE A 23 16.74 -7.31 13.66
CA ILE A 23 15.37 -7.43 14.19
C ILE A 23 14.45 -8.08 13.14
N ASN A 24 14.24 -9.38 13.34
CA ASN A 24 13.02 -10.14 13.00
C ASN A 24 12.76 -10.55 11.54
N ALA A 25 13.74 -11.14 10.86
CA ALA A 25 13.48 -11.93 9.65
C ALA A 25 12.61 -13.21 9.86
N ILE A 26 12.05 -13.46 11.05
CA ILE A 26 11.39 -14.74 11.44
C ILE A 26 10.02 -14.53 12.15
N ASN A 27 9.49 -13.30 12.26
CA ASN A 27 8.19 -13.10 12.92
C ASN A 27 7.02 -13.36 11.93
N ALA A 28 6.51 -14.59 11.91
CA ALA A 28 5.41 -15.03 11.04
C ALA A 28 4.14 -14.14 11.15
N PRO A 29 3.68 -13.71 12.34
CA PRO A 29 2.62 -12.71 12.49
C PRO A 29 2.90 -11.41 11.73
N MET A 30 4.10 -10.86 11.82
CA MET A 30 4.45 -9.63 11.09
C MET A 30 4.37 -9.85 9.57
N GLN A 31 4.97 -10.94 9.05
CA GLN A 31 4.91 -11.24 7.62
C GLN A 31 3.47 -11.44 7.10
N ARG A 32 2.62 -12.10 7.90
CA ARG A 32 1.19 -12.26 7.60
C ARG A 32 0.50 -10.91 7.49
N ARG A 33 0.69 -10.03 8.46
CA ARG A 33 0.06 -8.69 8.48
C ARG A 33 0.57 -7.78 7.37
N LEU A 34 1.85 -7.87 7.02
CA LEU A 34 2.44 -7.14 5.90
C LEU A 34 1.89 -7.59 4.56
N ARG A 35 1.81 -8.91 4.34
CA ARG A 35 1.17 -9.50 3.17
C ARG A 35 -0.26 -8.98 3.04
N LYS A 36 -1.03 -9.08 4.13
CA LYS A 36 -2.40 -8.60 4.21
C LYS A 36 -2.55 -7.10 3.94
N MET A 37 -1.63 -6.29 4.47
CA MET A 37 -1.53 -4.86 4.17
C MET A 37 -1.16 -4.55 2.72
N SER A 38 -0.68 -5.52 1.94
CA SER A 38 -0.43 -5.31 0.50
C SER A 38 -1.50 -5.94 -0.40
N GLU A 39 -2.07 -7.08 0.01
CA GLU A 39 -3.05 -7.85 -0.77
C GLU A 39 -4.48 -7.36 -0.54
N GLU A 40 -4.86 -7.07 0.71
CA GLU A 40 -6.19 -6.57 1.10
C GLU A 40 -6.24 -5.04 1.15
N PHE A 41 -5.11 -4.37 0.92
CA PHE A 41 -5.04 -2.94 0.67
C PHE A 41 -5.37 -2.67 -0.80
N GLN A 42 -6.48 -3.23 -1.26
CA GLN A 42 -7.06 -2.83 -2.53
C GLN A 42 -7.71 -1.44 -2.37
N PRO A 43 -7.37 -0.47 -3.24
CA PRO A 43 -7.70 0.94 -3.11
C PRO A 43 -9.15 1.22 -3.56
N SER A 44 -10.13 0.62 -2.89
CA SER A 44 -11.51 1.11 -3.00
C SER A 44 -11.69 2.46 -2.31
N SER A 45 -10.72 2.87 -1.47
CA SER A 45 -10.71 4.13 -0.74
C SER A 45 -9.85 5.22 -1.37
N PHE A 46 -8.88 4.94 -2.25
CA PHE A 46 -8.05 5.98 -2.88
C PHE A 46 -8.55 6.32 -4.28
N SER A 47 -8.73 7.60 -4.59
CA SER A 47 -8.87 8.07 -5.96
C SER A 47 -7.76 9.06 -6.27
N PHE A 48 -6.87 8.67 -7.20
CA PHE A 48 -5.85 9.54 -7.74
C PHE A 48 -6.28 10.03 -9.12
N LEU A 49 -6.51 11.34 -9.23
CA LEU A 49 -6.90 11.99 -10.47
C LEU A 49 -5.75 12.83 -11.00
N VAL A 50 -5.41 12.61 -12.26
CA VAL A 50 -4.43 13.39 -13.01
C VAL A 50 -5.15 14.20 -14.06
N GLN A 51 -4.91 15.52 -14.07
CA GLN A 51 -5.44 16.40 -15.10
C GLN A 51 -4.33 17.30 -15.64
N ALA A 52 -3.90 17.04 -16.87
CA ALA A 52 -2.91 17.81 -17.59
C ALA A 52 -3.56 18.91 -18.43
N ARG A 53 -2.96 20.10 -18.41
CA ARG A 53 -3.27 21.20 -19.33
C ARG A 53 -2.00 21.59 -20.06
N LEU A 54 -2.09 21.58 -21.39
CA LEU A 54 -0.98 21.90 -22.26
C LEU A 54 -0.77 23.42 -22.32
N LEU A 55 0.49 23.83 -22.21
CA LEU A 55 0.94 25.22 -22.30
C LEU A 55 2.09 25.29 -23.32
N CYS A 56 1.90 26.06 -24.39
CA CYS A 56 2.97 26.38 -25.34
C CYS A 56 3.67 27.66 -24.88
N VAL A 57 4.96 27.58 -24.55
CA VAL A 57 5.80 28.72 -24.17
C VAL A 57 6.91 28.87 -25.20
N GLY A 58 6.68 29.74 -26.19
CA GLY A 58 7.58 29.90 -27.33
C GLY A 58 7.66 28.60 -28.15
N LEU A 59 8.87 28.02 -28.23
CA LEU A 59 9.12 26.74 -28.91
C LEU A 59 9.09 25.51 -27.98
N ALA A 60 8.64 25.67 -26.73
CA ALA A 60 8.56 24.58 -25.76
C ALA A 60 7.11 24.24 -25.41
N VAL A 61 6.82 22.94 -25.31
CA VAL A 61 5.58 22.43 -24.71
C VAL A 61 5.83 22.10 -23.24
N VAL A 62 5.01 22.65 -22.36
CA VAL A 62 5.02 22.40 -20.92
C VAL A 62 3.61 22.01 -20.49
N TYR A 63 3.47 21.01 -19.63
CA TYR A 63 2.18 20.67 -19.05
C TYR A 63 2.06 21.22 -17.64
N ARG A 64 0.94 21.88 -17.36
CA ARG A 64 0.49 22.12 -16.00
C ARG A 64 -0.39 20.94 -15.59
N VAL A 65 0.11 20.10 -14.70
CA VAL A 65 -0.58 18.90 -14.24
C VAL A 65 -1.14 19.13 -12.85
N SER A 66 -2.46 19.06 -12.72
CA SER A 66 -3.14 19.01 -11.44
C SER A 66 -3.22 17.55 -10.99
N LEU A 67 -2.77 17.27 -9.77
CA LEU A 67 -2.82 15.97 -9.12
C LEU A 67 -3.75 16.08 -7.91
N SER A 68 -4.69 15.15 -7.79
CA SER A 68 -5.63 15.10 -6.66
C SER A 68 -5.70 13.69 -6.12
N LEU A 69 -5.46 13.53 -4.83
CA LEU A 69 -5.63 12.30 -4.09
C LEU A 69 -6.82 12.45 -3.13
N THR A 70 -7.81 11.59 -3.26
CA THR A 70 -8.92 11.49 -2.30
C THR A 70 -8.84 10.16 -1.59
N ILE A 71 -8.91 10.18 -0.27
CA ILE A 71 -8.98 8.99 0.58
C ILE A 71 -10.37 8.97 1.20
N THR A 72 -11.17 7.98 0.84
CA THR A 72 -12.56 7.79 1.26
C THR A 72 -12.64 6.69 2.29
N SER A 73 -13.11 7.02 3.49
CA SER A 73 -13.38 6.03 4.51
C SER A 73 -14.78 5.45 4.39
N THR A 74 -14.87 4.14 4.23
CA THR A 74 -16.10 3.37 4.46
C THR A 74 -16.04 2.73 5.84
N CYS A 75 -16.41 3.47 6.88
CA CYS A 75 -16.74 2.82 8.14
C CYS A 75 -18.04 2.02 7.95
N MET A 76 -17.95 0.68 7.99
CA MET A 76 -19.13 -0.19 8.07
C MET A 76 -19.71 -0.08 9.48
N ALA A 77 -20.67 0.82 9.68
CA ALA A 77 -21.63 0.65 10.77
C ALA A 77 -22.63 -0.41 10.31
N ALA A 78 -22.41 -1.68 10.66
CA ALA A 78 -23.42 -2.71 10.51
C ALA A 78 -24.51 -2.48 11.58
N THR A 79 -25.43 -1.54 11.34
CA THR A 79 -26.63 -1.43 12.17
C THR A 79 -27.67 -2.43 11.67
N GLY A 80 -27.74 -3.58 12.33
CA GLY A 80 -28.92 -4.43 12.34
C GLY A 80 -30.09 -3.67 12.96
N ALA A 81 -31.23 -3.67 12.27
CA ALA A 81 -32.37 -2.79 12.49
C ALA A 81 -33.10 -2.97 13.84
N THR A 82 -33.54 -1.87 14.44
CA THR A 82 -34.95 -1.68 14.85
C THR A 82 -35.27 -0.21 15.15
N THR A 83 -36.18 0.35 14.34
CA THR A 83 -37.14 1.42 14.64
C THR A 83 -36.68 2.63 15.46
N THR A 84 -36.41 3.77 14.82
CA THR A 84 -37.26 4.98 14.81
C THR A 84 -36.53 6.14 14.13
N SER A 85 -37.30 6.93 13.40
CA SER A 85 -36.89 8.06 12.59
C SER A 85 -36.05 9.10 13.34
N SER A 86 -34.77 9.23 12.97
CA SER A 86 -34.08 10.50 12.99
C SER A 86 -32.99 10.52 11.91
N SER A 87 -33.13 11.46 10.98
CA SER A 87 -32.17 11.75 9.92
C SER A 87 -30.86 12.26 10.52
N SER A 88 -29.89 11.36 10.72
CA SER A 88 -28.51 11.72 11.02
C SER A 88 -27.64 11.27 9.84
N SER A 89 -26.88 12.22 9.30
CA SER A 89 -25.98 12.00 8.17
C SER A 89 -24.86 11.04 8.57
N ASN A 90 -24.86 9.84 7.98
CA ASN A 90 -23.72 8.92 8.00
C ASN A 90 -22.52 9.59 7.30
N GLY A 91 -21.66 10.26 8.08
CA GLY A 91 -20.50 10.98 7.56
C GLY A 91 -19.28 10.07 7.43
N GLY A 92 -19.06 9.50 6.24
CA GLY A 92 -17.73 9.00 5.89
C GLY A 92 -16.73 10.15 5.88
N HIS A 93 -15.59 10.00 6.57
CA HIS A 93 -14.53 11.01 6.52
C HIS A 93 -13.75 10.86 5.20
N THR A 94 -13.82 11.87 4.34
CA THR A 94 -13.00 11.98 3.13
C THR A 94 -11.87 12.96 3.39
N THR A 95 -10.63 12.53 3.14
CA THR A 95 -9.48 13.44 3.12
C THR A 95 -9.07 13.66 1.68
N GLN A 96 -8.89 14.93 1.29
CA GLN A 96 -8.54 15.29 -0.08
C GLN A 96 -7.27 16.15 -0.07
N SER A 97 -6.27 15.72 -0.83
CA SER A 97 -5.04 16.46 -1.08
C SER A 97 -4.97 16.78 -2.57
N ALA A 98 -4.76 18.05 -2.95
CA ALA A 98 -4.62 18.44 -4.34
C ALA A 98 -3.46 19.42 -4.51
N TRP A 99 -2.62 19.20 -5.52
CA TRP A 99 -1.47 20.03 -5.83
C TRP A 99 -1.23 20.08 -7.33
N VAL A 100 -0.31 20.95 -7.76
CA VAL A 100 -0.04 21.20 -9.16
C VAL A 100 1.46 21.12 -9.40
N ILE A 101 1.84 20.43 -10.47
CA ILE A 101 3.22 20.35 -10.93
C ILE A 101 3.34 20.89 -12.35
N ALA A 102 4.48 21.48 -12.66
CA ALA A 102 4.89 21.74 -14.03
C ALA A 102 5.69 20.53 -14.55
N MET A 103 5.38 20.10 -15.77
CA MET A 103 6.04 18.99 -16.44
C MET A 103 6.64 19.49 -17.76
N SER A 104 7.96 19.59 -17.82
CA SER A 104 8.72 19.87 -19.02
C SER A 104 9.29 18.58 -19.62
N GLN A 105 9.69 18.64 -20.89
CA GLN A 105 10.40 17.52 -21.54
C GLN A 105 11.66 17.11 -20.78
N THR A 106 12.42 18.09 -20.30
CA THR A 106 13.66 17.87 -19.55
C THR A 106 13.40 17.16 -18.22
N LYS A 107 12.36 17.56 -17.48
CA LYS A 107 11.95 16.90 -16.23
C LYS A 107 11.52 15.46 -16.50
N PHE A 108 10.69 15.25 -17.53
CA PHE A 108 10.21 13.91 -17.89
C PHE A 108 11.34 12.97 -18.33
N ARG A 109 12.18 13.40 -19.29
CA ARG A 109 13.29 12.57 -19.78
C ARG A 109 14.33 12.30 -18.70
N GLY A 110 14.61 13.28 -17.83
CA GLY A 110 15.53 13.10 -16.71
C GLY A 110 15.05 12.06 -15.71
N PHE A 111 13.76 12.08 -15.37
CA PHE A 111 13.14 11.04 -14.54
C PHE A 111 13.15 9.68 -15.23
N TYR A 112 12.69 9.63 -16.50
CA TYR A 112 12.59 8.40 -17.26
C TYR A 112 13.95 7.70 -17.36
N ALA A 113 15.01 8.44 -17.70
CA ALA A 113 16.36 7.89 -17.83
C ALA A 113 16.91 7.32 -16.50
N GLN A 114 16.67 7.99 -15.38
CA GLN A 114 17.14 7.53 -14.07
C GLN A 114 16.46 6.24 -13.63
N VAL A 115 15.12 6.17 -13.73
CA VAL A 115 14.39 4.96 -13.37
C VAL A 115 14.69 3.82 -14.33
N ALA A 116 14.75 4.09 -15.64
CA ALA A 116 15.13 3.09 -16.64
C ALA A 116 16.54 2.54 -16.37
N ALA A 117 17.52 3.36 -15.98
CA ALA A 117 18.86 2.87 -15.65
C ALA A 117 18.86 1.86 -14.49
N ILE A 118 17.98 2.04 -13.51
CA ILE A 118 17.82 1.10 -12.39
C ILE A 118 17.14 -0.18 -12.87
N LEU A 119 16.04 -0.07 -13.63
CA LEU A 119 15.28 -1.22 -14.13
C LEU A 119 16.11 -2.12 -15.06
N HIS A 120 17.02 -1.55 -15.86
CA HIS A 120 17.92 -2.30 -16.75
C HIS A 120 19.21 -2.75 -16.06
N HIS A 121 19.43 -2.42 -14.79
CA HIS A 121 20.62 -2.86 -14.07
C HIS A 121 20.61 -4.40 -13.98
N PRO A 122 21.72 -5.09 -14.25
CA PRO A 122 21.76 -6.56 -14.34
C PRO A 122 21.23 -7.26 -13.09
N THR A 123 21.48 -6.69 -11.91
CA THR A 123 20.93 -7.19 -10.64
C THR A 123 19.40 -7.18 -10.65
N VAL A 124 18.78 -6.10 -11.09
CA VAL A 124 17.31 -5.96 -11.13
C VAL A 124 16.73 -6.84 -12.25
N ALA A 125 17.36 -6.83 -13.42
CA ALA A 125 16.91 -7.61 -14.58
C ALA A 125 16.88 -9.13 -14.31
N GLN A 126 17.81 -9.65 -13.51
CA GLN A 126 17.81 -11.06 -13.09
C GLN A 126 16.57 -11.44 -12.27
N HIS A 127 16.07 -10.53 -11.43
CA HIS A 127 14.86 -10.72 -10.64
C HIS A 127 13.56 -10.45 -11.42
N LEU A 128 13.65 -9.75 -12.55
CA LEU A 128 12.52 -9.48 -13.44
C LEU A 128 12.32 -10.56 -14.52
N ALA A 129 13.34 -11.38 -14.78
CA ALA A 129 13.23 -12.47 -15.73
C ALA A 129 12.14 -13.46 -15.29
N PRO A 130 11.26 -13.92 -16.21
CA PRO A 130 10.26 -14.91 -15.86
C PRO A 130 10.96 -16.17 -15.35
N THR A 131 10.73 -16.52 -14.09
CA THR A 131 11.16 -17.81 -13.54
C THR A 131 10.53 -18.89 -14.42
N ASN A 132 11.33 -19.69 -15.11
CA ASN A 132 10.83 -20.83 -15.88
C ASN A 132 10.06 -21.76 -14.93
N ILE A 133 8.72 -21.72 -14.97
CA ILE A 133 7.85 -22.72 -14.34
C ILE A 133 7.86 -23.99 -15.22
N GLN A 134 9.04 -24.55 -15.42
CA GLN A 134 9.23 -25.85 -16.07
C GLN A 134 10.21 -26.68 -15.25
N GLN A 135 9.79 -27.04 -14.03
CA GLN A 135 10.13 -28.28 -13.31
C GLN A 135 9.61 -28.20 -11.87
N GLN A 136 8.30 -28.18 -11.70
CA GLN A 136 7.71 -28.76 -10.49
C GLN A 136 6.69 -29.77 -10.98
N GLN A 137 7.15 -31.02 -11.05
CA GLN A 137 6.27 -32.17 -11.11
C GLN A 137 5.28 -32.05 -9.94
N HIS A 138 4.01 -32.22 -10.28
CA HIS A 138 2.91 -32.41 -9.36
C HIS A 138 3.32 -33.29 -8.18
N ASP A 139 3.31 -32.71 -6.98
CA ASP A 139 3.12 -33.45 -5.74
C ASP A 139 1.89 -32.84 -5.06
N GLU A 140 0.78 -33.56 -5.11
CA GLU A 140 -0.52 -33.16 -4.59
C GLU A 140 -0.48 -33.22 -3.05
N GLY A 141 -0.25 -32.09 -2.37
CA GLY A 141 -0.37 -32.05 -0.91
C GLY A 141 0.31 -30.89 -0.17
N GLN A 142 1.12 -30.07 -0.83
CA GLN A 142 1.75 -28.93 -0.17
C GLN A 142 0.98 -27.63 -0.45
N GLU A 143 0.48 -26.99 0.60
CA GLU A 143 -0.02 -25.61 0.55
C GLU A 143 0.99 -24.76 -0.24
N ILE A 144 0.55 -24.18 -1.36
CA ILE A 144 1.38 -23.27 -2.16
C ILE A 144 1.66 -22.06 -1.26
N VAL A 145 2.80 -22.06 -0.58
CA VAL A 145 3.30 -20.88 0.12
C VAL A 145 3.67 -19.87 -0.97
N VAL A 146 2.70 -19.05 -1.35
CA VAL A 146 2.94 -17.92 -2.27
C VAL A 146 3.96 -17.02 -1.58
N GLU A 147 5.15 -16.98 -2.15
CA GLU A 147 6.26 -16.15 -1.67
C GLU A 147 5.88 -14.69 -1.90
N TRP A 148 5.78 -13.91 -0.82
CA TRP A 148 5.36 -12.51 -0.90
C TRP A 148 6.54 -11.64 -1.37
N LYS A 149 6.48 -11.12 -2.60
CA LYS A 149 7.57 -10.37 -3.25
C LYS A 149 7.14 -8.96 -3.71
N PRO A 150 6.82 -8.05 -2.77
CA PRO A 150 6.31 -6.71 -3.10
C PRO A 150 7.28 -5.90 -3.96
N PHE A 151 8.58 -6.06 -3.71
CA PHE A 151 9.65 -5.39 -4.47
C PHE A 151 9.69 -5.83 -5.93
N GLU A 152 9.59 -7.13 -6.21
CA GLU A 152 9.58 -7.63 -7.59
C GLU A 152 8.30 -7.24 -8.33
N VAL A 153 7.15 -7.27 -7.66
CA VAL A 153 5.86 -6.85 -8.24
C VAL A 153 5.92 -5.38 -8.63
N PHE A 154 6.39 -4.51 -7.74
CA PHE A 154 6.57 -3.09 -8.02
C PHE A 154 7.46 -2.84 -9.24
N LEU A 155 8.63 -3.49 -9.29
CA LEU A 155 9.59 -3.33 -10.38
C LEU A 155 9.02 -3.85 -11.71
N ARG A 156 8.25 -4.95 -11.70
CA ARG A 156 7.56 -5.47 -12.90
C ARG A 156 6.51 -4.49 -13.42
N ILE A 157 5.67 -3.95 -12.54
CA ILE A 157 4.66 -2.95 -12.93
C ILE A 157 5.35 -1.75 -13.57
N LEU A 158 6.41 -1.22 -12.94
CA LEU A 158 7.14 -0.08 -13.50
C LEU A 158 7.83 -0.37 -14.82
N ALA A 159 8.43 -1.55 -14.97
CA ALA A 159 9.04 -1.95 -16.24
C ALA A 159 8.02 -1.98 -17.38
N GLU A 160 6.82 -2.50 -17.12
CA GLU A 160 5.73 -2.51 -18.09
C GLU A 160 5.23 -1.10 -18.43
N VAL A 161 5.03 -0.26 -17.41
CA VAL A 161 4.62 1.14 -17.60
C VAL A 161 5.65 1.89 -18.44
N PHE A 162 6.93 1.79 -18.12
CA PHE A 162 7.97 2.48 -18.87
C PHE A 162 8.02 2.00 -20.32
N HIS A 163 7.97 0.69 -20.54
CA HIS A 163 7.92 0.14 -21.91
C HIS A 163 6.71 0.66 -22.70
N ARG A 164 5.52 0.72 -22.09
CA ARG A 164 4.29 1.18 -22.75
C ARG A 164 4.32 2.65 -23.17
N TYR A 165 4.98 3.50 -22.40
CA TYR A 165 5.03 4.96 -22.62
C TYR A 165 6.41 5.44 -23.13
N GLU A 166 7.21 4.56 -23.75
CA GLU A 166 8.56 4.90 -24.21
C GLU A 166 8.57 6.07 -25.20
N HIS A 167 7.60 6.09 -26.14
CA HIS A 167 7.45 7.12 -27.18
C HIS A 167 7.06 8.49 -26.62
N LEU A 168 6.46 8.53 -25.42
CA LEU A 168 5.96 9.75 -24.79
C LEU A 168 7.07 10.79 -24.57
N GLN A 169 8.31 10.33 -24.36
CA GLN A 169 9.51 11.18 -24.18
C GLN A 169 9.75 12.15 -25.34
N TYR A 170 9.28 11.80 -26.53
CA TYR A 170 9.49 12.56 -27.77
C TYR A 170 8.17 13.14 -28.29
N ALA A 171 7.08 12.38 -28.20
CA ALA A 171 5.79 12.75 -28.78
C ALA A 171 5.05 13.83 -27.97
N ALA A 172 4.90 13.71 -26.65
CA ALA A 172 4.06 14.65 -25.90
C ALA A 172 4.62 16.08 -25.83
N PHE A 173 5.94 16.23 -25.89
CA PHE A 173 6.58 17.53 -25.66
C PHE A 173 7.05 18.25 -26.91
N SER A 174 6.88 17.66 -28.10
CA SER A 174 7.20 18.36 -29.34
C SER A 174 6.06 19.28 -29.74
N ILE A 175 6.37 20.39 -30.43
CA ILE A 175 5.34 21.26 -31.00
C ILE A 175 4.76 20.58 -32.23
N HIS A 176 3.53 20.11 -32.11
CA HIS A 176 2.78 19.50 -33.22
C HIS A 176 1.81 20.52 -33.81
N ALA A 177 1.54 20.40 -35.11
CA ALA A 177 0.67 21.35 -35.82
C ALA A 177 -0.83 21.05 -35.60
N ASP A 178 -1.20 19.82 -35.25
CA ASP A 178 -2.61 19.43 -35.07
C ASP A 178 -2.98 19.24 -33.60
N ALA A 179 -4.21 19.63 -33.26
CA ALA A 179 -4.75 19.56 -31.90
C ALA A 179 -5.01 18.12 -31.44
N ALA A 180 -5.20 17.18 -32.37
CA ALA A 180 -5.50 15.78 -32.06
C ALA A 180 -4.28 15.09 -31.44
N THR A 181 -3.10 15.25 -32.05
CA THR A 181 -1.83 14.69 -31.59
C THR A 181 -1.41 15.29 -30.26
N MET A 182 -1.62 16.60 -30.08
CA MET A 182 -1.38 17.27 -28.80
C MET A 182 -2.29 16.73 -27.69
N ASN A 183 -3.56 16.42 -28.01
CA ASN A 183 -4.49 15.82 -27.06
C ASN A 183 -4.15 14.35 -26.76
N ILE A 184 -3.67 13.59 -27.74
CA ILE A 184 -3.19 12.22 -27.51
C ILE A 184 -2.01 12.24 -26.52
N GLY A 185 -0.98 13.06 -26.76
CA GLY A 185 0.15 13.16 -25.85
C GLY A 185 -0.24 13.64 -24.45
N LYS A 186 -1.26 14.50 -24.34
CA LYS A 186 -1.85 14.88 -23.05
C LYS A 186 -2.45 13.67 -22.31
N VAL A 187 -3.30 12.90 -22.99
CA VAL A 187 -3.98 11.73 -22.41
C VAL A 187 -2.98 10.64 -22.01
N GLU A 188 -1.97 10.40 -22.84
CA GLU A 188 -0.91 9.44 -22.53
C GLU A 188 -0.08 9.88 -21.32
N LEU A 189 0.20 11.18 -21.17
CA LEU A 189 0.86 11.71 -19.96
C LEU A 189 0.00 11.53 -18.71
N GLU A 190 -1.32 11.78 -18.80
CA GLU A 190 -2.25 11.53 -17.69
C GLU A 190 -2.25 10.04 -17.30
N GLY A 191 -2.30 9.14 -18.30
CA GLY A 191 -2.23 7.69 -18.11
C GLY A 191 -0.92 7.25 -17.44
N PHE A 192 0.23 7.69 -17.95
CA PHE A 192 1.54 7.38 -17.39
C PHE A 192 1.64 7.74 -15.90
N LEU A 193 1.22 8.95 -15.52
CA LEU A 193 1.28 9.42 -14.14
C LEU A 193 0.34 8.65 -13.22
N SER A 194 -0.85 8.29 -13.72
CA SER A 194 -1.80 7.45 -12.98
C SER A 194 -1.25 6.04 -12.74
N GLU A 195 -0.63 5.43 -13.76
CA GLU A 195 -0.03 4.11 -13.62
C GLU A 195 1.22 4.10 -12.73
N CYS A 196 2.02 5.17 -12.75
CA CYS A 196 3.10 5.38 -11.79
C CYS A 196 2.57 5.46 -10.35
N TRP A 197 1.48 6.19 -10.11
CA TRP A 197 0.85 6.21 -8.79
C TRP A 197 0.36 4.83 -8.35
N ARG A 198 -0.28 4.07 -9.24
CA ARG A 198 -0.71 2.69 -8.96
C ARG A 198 0.47 1.78 -8.57
N ALA A 199 1.63 1.96 -9.19
CA ALA A 199 2.83 1.25 -8.77
C ALA A 199 3.27 1.65 -7.35
N LEU A 200 3.22 2.95 -7.01
CA LEU A 200 3.55 3.43 -5.67
C LEU A 200 2.63 2.86 -4.59
N GLU A 201 1.33 2.72 -4.87
CA GLU A 201 0.37 2.13 -3.92
C GLU A 201 0.78 0.73 -3.47
N VAL A 202 1.35 -0.07 -4.37
CA VAL A 202 1.80 -1.45 -4.05
C VAL A 202 3.00 -1.44 -3.10
N ILE A 203 3.90 -0.47 -3.23
CA ILE A 203 5.20 -0.50 -2.56
C ILE A 203 5.29 0.37 -1.31
N VAL A 204 4.49 1.43 -1.23
CA VAL A 204 4.51 2.37 -0.10
C VAL A 204 4.31 1.64 1.24
N PRO A 205 3.35 0.72 1.42
CA PRO A 205 3.21 -0.02 2.67
C PRO A 205 4.45 -0.87 3.00
N ALA A 206 5.11 -1.43 1.98
CA ALA A 206 6.33 -2.23 2.14
C ALA A 206 7.57 -1.38 2.48
N LEU A 207 7.64 -0.13 2.02
CA LEU A 207 8.76 0.79 2.28
C LEU A 207 8.75 1.35 3.71
N VAL A 208 7.59 1.60 4.29
CA VAL A 208 7.49 2.00 5.71
C VAL A 208 8.13 0.95 6.62
N VAL A 209 8.10 -0.31 6.17
CA VAL A 209 8.51 -1.48 6.93
C VAL A 209 9.82 -2.10 6.41
N GLU A 210 10.49 -1.45 5.44
CA GLU A 210 11.80 -1.84 4.91
C GLU A 210 12.83 -2.20 5.99
N PRO A 211 12.97 -1.48 7.13
CA PRO A 211 13.89 -1.91 8.20
C PRO A 211 13.65 -3.33 8.74
N TYR A 212 12.48 -3.91 8.50
CA TYR A 212 12.09 -5.26 8.92
C TYR A 212 12.19 -6.31 7.79
N LEU A 213 12.44 -5.90 6.54
CA LEU A 213 12.50 -6.80 5.38
C LEU A 213 13.95 -6.93 4.88
N PRO A 214 14.60 -8.10 5.04
CA PRO A 214 15.87 -8.36 4.39
C PRO A 214 15.63 -8.59 2.90
N ALA A 215 15.61 -7.52 2.11
CA ALA A 215 15.33 -7.59 0.69
C ALA A 215 16.57 -7.30 -0.16
N PRO A 216 16.93 -8.19 -1.12
CA PRO A 216 18.06 -7.96 -2.02
C PRO A 216 17.87 -6.73 -2.93
N LEU A 217 16.63 -6.27 -3.12
CA LEU A 217 16.25 -5.16 -4.00
C LEU A 217 15.80 -3.90 -3.24
N GLY A 218 15.87 -3.89 -1.90
CA GLY A 218 15.32 -2.79 -1.08
C GLY A 218 15.91 -1.43 -1.47
N ARG A 219 17.23 -1.39 -1.69
CA ARG A 219 17.95 -0.18 -2.06
C ARG A 219 17.50 0.40 -3.41
N GLU A 220 17.38 -0.44 -4.43
CA GLU A 220 16.97 -0.05 -5.78
C GLU A 220 15.53 0.46 -5.78
N VAL A 221 14.64 -0.25 -5.07
CA VAL A 221 13.25 0.16 -4.91
C VAL A 221 13.15 1.50 -4.17
N LEU A 222 13.91 1.67 -3.08
CA LEU A 222 13.94 2.92 -2.32
C LEU A 222 14.39 4.09 -3.20
N TYR A 223 15.42 3.90 -4.03
CA TYR A 223 15.85 4.94 -4.97
C TYR A 223 14.75 5.29 -5.98
N ILE A 224 14.09 4.30 -6.59
CA ILE A 224 12.99 4.56 -7.52
C ILE A 224 11.85 5.30 -6.82
N TYR A 225 11.48 4.88 -5.61
CA TYR A 225 10.45 5.54 -4.80
C TYR A 225 10.79 7.02 -4.57
N LEU A 226 12.03 7.34 -4.17
CA LEU A 226 12.48 8.72 -3.98
C LEU A 226 12.42 9.53 -5.29
N LEU A 227 12.83 8.93 -6.42
CA LEU A 227 12.72 9.56 -7.74
C LEU A 227 11.26 9.86 -8.10
N MET A 228 10.34 8.93 -7.85
CA MET A 228 8.92 9.08 -8.13
C MET A 228 8.27 10.13 -7.22
N ARG A 229 8.62 10.14 -5.93
CA ARG A 229 8.18 11.13 -4.96
C ARG A 229 8.56 12.53 -5.40
N ASP A 230 9.81 12.73 -5.78
CA ASP A 230 10.32 14.03 -6.22
C ASP A 230 9.69 14.44 -7.57
N PHE A 231 9.54 13.47 -8.48
CA PHE A 231 8.95 13.68 -9.80
C PHE A 231 7.47 14.12 -9.74
N LEU A 232 6.65 13.43 -8.94
CA LEU A 232 5.25 13.74 -8.67
C LEU A 232 5.06 14.88 -7.66
N SER A 233 6.14 15.25 -6.96
CA SER A 233 6.14 16.26 -5.89
C SER A 233 5.08 15.95 -4.82
N LEU A 234 5.08 14.69 -4.35
CA LEU A 234 4.10 14.20 -3.37
C LEU A 234 4.17 15.00 -2.06
N PRO A 235 3.03 15.52 -1.54
CA PRO A 235 3.01 16.19 -0.25
C PRO A 235 3.34 15.25 0.92
N GLU A 236 4.01 15.78 1.95
CA GLU A 236 4.36 15.01 3.17
C GLU A 236 3.15 14.35 3.83
N SER A 237 1.98 15.03 3.82
CA SER A 237 0.74 14.51 4.40
C SER A 237 0.28 13.17 3.80
N VAL A 238 0.55 12.95 2.52
CA VAL A 238 0.20 11.69 1.82
C VAL A 238 1.14 10.56 2.26
N LEU A 239 2.40 10.88 2.53
CA LEU A 239 3.40 9.92 2.99
C LEU A 239 3.17 9.56 4.47
N ASP A 240 2.89 10.56 5.31
CA ASP A 240 2.68 10.39 6.75
C ASP A 240 1.45 9.54 7.09
N ALA A 241 0.37 9.65 6.31
CA ALA A 241 -0.83 8.83 6.50
C ALA A 241 -0.54 7.34 6.31
N ASN A 242 0.23 6.99 5.27
CA ASN A 242 0.63 5.61 5.01
C ASN A 242 1.61 5.08 6.05
N CYS A 243 2.55 5.92 6.50
CA CYS A 243 3.45 5.60 7.61
C CYS A 243 2.70 5.29 8.91
N THR A 244 1.71 6.12 9.23
CA THR A 244 0.91 5.99 10.46
C THR A 244 0.13 4.68 10.47
N TYR A 245 -0.53 4.33 9.37
CA TYR A 245 -1.27 3.08 9.25
C TYR A 245 -0.36 1.85 9.37
N ALA A 246 0.74 1.81 8.61
CA ALA A 246 1.67 0.68 8.67
C ALA A 246 2.28 0.51 10.07
N ASN A 247 2.67 1.59 10.74
CA ASN A 247 3.14 1.54 12.12
C ASN A 247 2.06 1.04 13.08
N ALA A 248 0.80 1.44 12.89
CA ALA A 248 -0.30 0.97 13.71
C ALA A 248 -0.52 -0.54 13.54
N ILE A 249 -0.49 -1.06 12.31
CA ILE A 249 -0.60 -2.49 12.02
C ILE A 249 0.57 -3.28 12.61
N LEU A 250 1.80 -2.77 12.48
CA LEU A 250 2.98 -3.41 13.04
C LEU A 250 3.00 -3.42 14.57
N SER A 251 2.30 -2.49 15.22
CA SER A 251 2.17 -2.44 16.68
C SER A 251 1.16 -3.44 17.28
N LEU A 252 0.46 -4.20 16.44
CA LEU A 252 -0.44 -5.26 16.89
C LEU A 252 0.34 -6.44 17.48
N GLU A 253 -0.23 -7.12 18.46
CA GLU A 253 0.35 -8.33 19.07
C GLU A 253 -0.64 -9.49 18.92
N ASP A 254 -0.20 -10.67 18.50
CA ASP A 254 -1.08 -11.85 18.45
C ASP A 254 -1.41 -12.28 19.88
N VAL A 255 -2.66 -12.69 20.10
CA VAL A 255 -3.10 -13.27 21.37
C VAL A 255 -3.17 -14.79 21.20
N GLU A 256 -2.08 -15.47 21.56
CA GLU A 256 -1.95 -16.93 21.43
C GLU A 256 -2.69 -17.67 22.56
N ASP A 257 -2.74 -17.09 23.77
CA ASP A 257 -3.35 -17.68 24.96
C ASP A 257 -4.40 -16.74 25.58
N LEU A 258 -5.65 -16.74 25.09
CA LEU A 258 -6.74 -16.34 25.99
C LEU A 258 -6.88 -17.48 27.01
N LEU A 259 -6.31 -17.28 28.21
CA LEU A 259 -6.54 -18.17 29.35
C LEU A 259 -8.06 -18.44 29.48
N PRO A 260 -8.50 -19.65 29.89
CA PRO A 260 -9.92 -20.07 29.88
C PRO A 260 -10.88 -19.26 30.77
N THR A 261 -10.44 -18.15 31.36
CA THR A 261 -11.23 -17.35 32.30
C THR A 261 -12.08 -16.27 31.65
N HIS A 262 -12.05 -16.10 30.33
CA HIS A 262 -12.87 -15.07 29.67
C HIS A 262 -13.59 -15.58 28.42
N SER A 263 -14.57 -16.46 28.64
CA SER A 263 -15.56 -16.89 27.65
C SER A 263 -16.52 -15.78 27.17
N GLU A 264 -16.19 -14.50 27.37
CA GLU A 264 -17.10 -13.35 27.17
C GLU A 264 -16.52 -12.20 26.33
N HIS A 265 -15.25 -12.27 25.90
CA HIS A 265 -14.68 -11.16 25.10
C HIS A 265 -15.15 -11.24 23.65
N SER A 266 -16.06 -10.35 23.28
CA SER A 266 -16.45 -10.10 21.89
C SER A 266 -15.63 -8.97 21.29
N CYS A 267 -15.37 -9.06 19.99
CA CYS A 267 -14.77 -7.97 19.24
C CYS A 267 -15.75 -6.80 19.22
N SER A 268 -15.43 -5.66 19.83
CA SER A 268 -16.35 -4.52 19.93
C SER A 268 -16.66 -3.84 18.57
N ILE A 269 -16.00 -4.26 17.49
CA ILE A 269 -16.22 -3.77 16.12
C ILE A 269 -17.32 -4.58 15.39
N CYS A 270 -17.26 -5.92 15.43
CA CYS A 270 -18.24 -6.79 14.76
C CYS A 270 -19.23 -7.46 15.73
N LEU A 271 -18.99 -7.35 17.04
CA LEU A 271 -19.74 -7.96 18.13
C LEU A 271 -19.70 -9.50 18.15
N GLU A 272 -18.84 -10.12 17.36
CA GLU A 272 -18.63 -11.57 17.35
C GLU A 272 -17.57 -11.98 18.40
N PRO A 273 -17.65 -13.21 18.95
CA PRO A 273 -16.67 -13.71 19.92
C PRO A 273 -15.23 -13.72 19.37
N LEU A 274 -14.26 -13.38 20.23
CA LEU A 274 -12.84 -13.53 19.92
C LEU A 274 -12.44 -15.00 20.11
N VAL A 275 -11.93 -15.64 19.06
CA VAL A 275 -11.53 -17.07 19.11
C VAL A 275 -10.11 -17.18 19.65
N SER A 276 -9.90 -18.08 20.60
CA SER A 276 -8.57 -18.52 21.06
C SER A 276 -8.12 -19.69 20.18
N GLY A 277 -6.88 -19.67 19.69
CA GLY A 277 -6.38 -20.54 18.62
C GLY A 277 -6.32 -22.05 18.89
N GLU A 278 -6.80 -22.54 20.03
CA GLU A 278 -6.74 -23.96 20.39
C GLU A 278 -8.12 -24.63 20.38
N MET A 279 -8.65 -24.91 19.18
CA MET A 279 -9.52 -26.08 19.00
C MET A 279 -9.39 -26.68 17.59
N LYS A 280 -8.16 -26.82 17.08
CA LYS A 280 -7.84 -27.84 16.07
C LYS A 280 -7.45 -29.12 16.82
N GLY A 281 -8.42 -29.93 17.24
CA GLY A 281 -8.06 -31.20 17.89
C GLY A 281 -9.15 -32.05 18.54
N LEU A 282 -10.43 -31.69 18.47
CA LEU A 282 -11.51 -32.58 18.93
C LEU A 282 -12.58 -32.67 17.85
N GLU A 283 -12.58 -33.82 17.16
CA GLU A 283 -13.67 -34.24 16.30
C GLU A 283 -14.96 -34.31 17.13
N ILE A 284 -15.98 -33.55 16.73
CA ILE A 284 -17.35 -33.74 17.20
C ILE A 284 -18.21 -34.03 15.97
N PRO A 285 -19.07 -35.08 15.98
CA PRO A 285 -19.71 -35.59 14.77
C PRO A 285 -20.83 -34.67 14.28
N GLU A 286 -21.06 -34.73 12.96
CA GLU A 286 -22.09 -34.04 12.18
C GLU A 286 -23.46 -33.95 12.84
N SER A 287 -24.05 -32.75 12.83
CA SER A 287 -25.51 -32.56 12.75
C SER A 287 -25.88 -31.15 12.22
N THR A 288 -26.06 -31.10 10.90
CA THR A 288 -27.10 -30.35 10.16
C THR A 288 -27.19 -28.80 10.21
N SER A 289 -27.06 -28.23 8.99
CA SER A 289 -27.57 -26.94 8.47
C SER A 289 -26.67 -25.71 8.70
N SER A 290 -26.30 -24.86 7.74
CA SER A 290 -26.69 -24.69 6.33
C SER A 290 -25.76 -23.67 5.65
N SER A 291 -25.34 -24.00 4.42
CA SER A 291 -24.94 -23.13 3.29
C SER A 291 -24.11 -21.86 3.55
N GLY A 292 -22.81 -21.99 3.31
CA GLY A 292 -21.87 -20.92 2.97
C GLY A 292 -20.50 -21.55 2.73
N THR A 293 -19.98 -21.45 1.52
CA THR A 293 -18.67 -21.98 1.13
C THR A 293 -17.59 -21.47 2.08
N PRO A 294 -16.82 -22.33 2.76
CA PRO A 294 -15.63 -21.89 3.48
C PRO A 294 -14.53 -21.70 2.43
N ASP A 295 -14.42 -20.48 1.91
CA ASP A 295 -13.21 -20.06 1.22
C ASP A 295 -12.03 -20.25 2.18
N ALA A 296 -10.97 -20.86 1.65
CA ALA A 296 -9.84 -21.36 2.39
C ALA A 296 -9.21 -20.31 3.34
N SER A 297 -9.04 -20.73 4.60
CA SER A 297 -7.96 -20.30 5.51
C SER A 297 -7.75 -18.80 5.80
N SER A 298 -8.80 -17.98 5.87
CA SER A 298 -8.74 -16.72 6.65
C SER A 298 -8.94 -16.99 8.14
N GLY A 299 -7.86 -17.40 8.82
CA GLY A 299 -7.86 -17.47 10.28
C GLY A 299 -8.17 -16.10 10.88
N ASN A 300 -9.29 -15.97 11.60
CA ASN A 300 -9.61 -14.78 12.38
C ASN A 300 -8.71 -14.72 13.61
N PHE A 301 -7.44 -14.31 13.41
CA PHE A 301 -6.49 -14.09 14.50
C PHE A 301 -7.02 -13.00 15.43
N SER A 302 -6.97 -13.24 16.74
CA SER A 302 -7.22 -12.23 17.75
C SER A 302 -5.92 -11.46 18.01
N VAL A 303 -5.98 -10.14 17.92
CA VAL A 303 -4.82 -9.26 18.11
C VAL A 303 -5.10 -8.20 19.16
N ARG A 304 -4.05 -7.83 19.88
CA ARG A 304 -4.05 -6.83 20.95
C ARG A 304 -3.36 -5.56 20.48
N LEU A 305 -3.97 -4.41 20.77
CA LEU A 305 -3.35 -3.10 20.60
C LEU A 305 -2.35 -2.80 21.75
N PRO A 306 -1.45 -1.82 21.61
CA PRO A 306 -0.58 -1.37 22.71
C PRO A 306 -1.34 -0.90 23.98
N CYS A 307 -2.59 -0.50 23.82
CA CYS A 307 -3.51 -0.16 24.92
C CYS A 307 -4.22 -1.36 25.57
N ALA A 308 -3.82 -2.59 25.22
CA ALA A 308 -4.33 -3.87 25.69
C ALA A 308 -5.75 -4.30 25.25
N HIS A 309 -6.50 -3.49 24.50
CA HIS A 309 -7.77 -3.92 23.90
C HIS A 309 -7.56 -4.94 22.77
N VAL A 310 -8.46 -5.92 22.66
CA VAL A 310 -8.34 -7.08 21.76
C VAL A 310 -9.46 -7.07 20.71
N TYR A 311 -9.12 -7.41 19.47
CA TYR A 311 -10.01 -7.41 18.32
C TYR A 311 -9.65 -8.56 17.36
N HIS A 312 -10.54 -8.91 16.43
CA HIS A 312 -10.10 -9.67 15.26
C HIS A 312 -9.14 -8.80 14.44
N GLU A 313 -8.08 -9.42 13.93
CA GLU A 313 -7.06 -8.76 13.12
C GLU A 313 -7.70 -7.99 11.95
N ASN A 314 -8.64 -8.63 11.25
CA ASN A 314 -9.43 -8.02 10.16
C ASN A 314 -10.16 -6.75 10.59
N CYS A 315 -10.88 -6.83 11.70
CA CYS A 315 -11.72 -5.75 12.20
C CYS A 315 -10.87 -4.54 12.59
N ILE A 316 -9.81 -4.76 13.37
CA ILE A 316 -8.97 -3.64 13.83
C ILE A 316 -8.11 -3.08 12.72
N MET A 317 -7.60 -3.91 11.79
CA MET A 317 -6.92 -3.41 10.60
C MET A 317 -7.83 -2.47 9.80
N SER A 318 -9.08 -2.87 9.56
CA SER A 318 -10.06 -2.05 8.85
C SER A 318 -10.33 -0.72 9.56
N TRP A 319 -10.40 -0.72 10.90
CA TRP A 319 -10.56 0.49 11.70
C TRP A 319 -9.34 1.42 11.64
N LEU A 320 -8.14 0.88 11.83
CA LEU A 320 -6.88 1.62 11.87
C LEU A 320 -6.54 2.31 10.55
N ARG A 321 -7.14 1.87 9.43
CA ARG A 321 -7.05 2.56 8.13
C ARG A 321 -7.48 4.02 8.20
N HIS A 322 -8.39 4.36 9.12
CA HIS A 322 -9.04 5.66 9.16
C HIS A 322 -8.85 6.39 10.48
N ASN A 323 -8.73 5.61 11.56
CA ASN A 323 -8.56 6.14 12.90
C ASN A 323 -7.28 5.53 13.47
N PRO A 324 -6.18 6.29 13.56
CA PRO A 324 -4.94 5.80 14.18
C PRO A 324 -5.07 5.76 15.71
N SER A 325 -6.21 5.30 16.22
CA SER A 325 -6.57 5.27 17.64
C SER A 325 -7.47 4.08 17.94
N CYS A 326 -7.38 3.55 19.15
CA CYS A 326 -8.24 2.46 19.63
C CYS A 326 -9.74 2.84 19.56
N PRO A 327 -10.63 1.96 19.07
CA PRO A 327 -12.08 2.19 19.08
C PRO A 327 -12.67 2.46 20.46
N GLU A 328 -12.13 1.81 21.50
CA GLU A 328 -12.66 1.87 22.87
C GLU A 328 -12.10 3.04 23.67
N CYS A 329 -10.77 3.10 23.81
CA CYS A 329 -10.12 4.11 24.66
C CYS A 329 -9.59 5.32 23.91
N ARG A 330 -9.63 5.34 22.57
CA ARG A 330 -9.11 6.41 21.71
C ARG A 330 -7.61 6.70 21.87
N ALA A 331 -6.87 5.84 22.57
CA ALA A 331 -5.42 5.93 22.65
C ALA A 331 -4.81 5.80 21.24
N PRO A 332 -3.83 6.66 20.86
CA PRO A 332 -3.22 6.59 19.55
C PRO A 332 -2.42 5.31 19.37
N VAL A 333 -2.47 4.74 18.17
CA VAL A 333 -1.84 3.46 17.82
C VAL A 333 -0.71 3.75 16.83
N GLY A 334 0.46 3.16 17.04
CA GLY A 334 1.65 3.41 16.20
C GLY A 334 2.48 4.65 16.57
N THR A 335 2.05 5.45 17.56
CA THR A 335 2.88 6.50 18.18
C THR A 335 3.65 5.90 19.36
N GLY A 336 4.72 5.18 19.06
CA GLY A 336 5.70 4.76 20.07
C GLY A 336 6.56 5.96 20.49
N GLN A 337 6.72 6.16 21.80
CA GLN A 337 7.65 7.12 22.42
C GLN A 337 9.08 7.01 21.88
#